data_AF-C5TCH0-F1
#
_entry.id   AF-C5TCH0-F1
#
_cell.length_a   1.000
_cell.length_b   1.000
_cell.length_c   1.000
_cell.angle_alpha   90.00
_cell.angle_beta   90.00
_cell.angle_gamma   90.00
#
_symmetry.space_group_name_H-M   'P 1'
#
loop_
_entity.id
_entity.type
_entity.pdbx_description
1 polymer ?
#
loop_
_entity_poly.entity_id
_entity_poly.type
_entity_poly.pdbx_seq_one_letter_code
_entity_poly.pdbx_strand_id
1 'polypeptide(L)'
;MQAMEFALRQIVDRIQAAAAAQTPLRIRGGGTKDFHGLALRGEVLDTRAYAGIVSYEPSELVVTARVGTPLSELEAVLAESGQCLAFEPPHFGPGATVGG
;
A
#
# COMPACT_ATOMS: atom_id res chain seq x y z
N MET A 1 -9.81 2.08 -14.30
CA MET A 1 -8.62 2.84 -14.74
C MET A 1 -8.65 4.29 -14.27
N GLN A 2 -9.65 5.09 -14.61
CA GLN A 2 -9.73 6.53 -14.26
C GLN A 2 -9.60 6.84 -12.75
N ALA A 3 -10.26 6.08 -11.87
CA ALA A 3 -10.16 6.29 -10.43
C ALA A 3 -8.74 6.06 -9.87
N MET A 4 -7.96 5.16 -10.49
CA MET A 4 -6.60 4.82 -10.07
C MET A 4 -5.60 5.90 -10.51
N GLU A 5 -5.73 6.37 -11.74
CA GLU A 5 -4.96 7.52 -12.26
C GLU A 5 -5.22 8.77 -11.44
N PHE A 6 -6.48 8.98 -11.03
CA PHE A 6 -6.84 10.05 -10.12
C PHE A 6 -6.15 9.91 -8.75
N ALA A 7 -6.17 8.71 -8.14
CA ALA A 7 -5.48 8.47 -6.87
C ALA A 7 -3.96 8.71 -6.96
N LEU A 8 -3.32 8.23 -8.04
CA LEU A 8 -1.89 8.48 -8.27
C LEU A 8 -1.60 9.97 -8.43
N ARG A 9 -2.43 10.68 -9.20
CA ARG A 9 -2.29 12.13 -9.38
C ARG A 9 -2.43 12.87 -8.05
N GLN A 10 -3.41 12.54 -7.23
CA GLN A 10 -3.57 13.15 -5.90
C GLN A 10 -2.35 12.93 -5.00
N ILE A 11 -1.75 11.73 -5.03
CA ILE A 11 -0.53 11.42 -4.28
C ILE A 11 0.63 12.30 -4.78
N VAL A 12 0.83 12.38 -6.10
CA VAL A 12 1.87 13.21 -6.72
C VAL A 12 1.70 14.68 -6.34
N ASP A 13 0.49 15.23 -6.50
CA ASP A 13 0.17 16.62 -6.20
C ASP A 13 0.43 16.95 -4.71
N ARG A 14 0.07 16.03 -3.80
CA ARG A 14 0.34 16.18 -2.35
C ARG A 14 1.83 16.16 -2.04
N ILE A 15 2.61 15.29 -2.67
CA ILE A 15 4.07 15.25 -2.49
C ILE A 15 4.71 16.55 -2.99
N GLN A 16 4.33 17.02 -4.18
CA GLN A 16 4.84 18.25 -4.75
C GLN A 16 4.52 19.47 -3.88
N ALA A 17 3.27 19.58 -3.40
CA ALA A 17 2.85 20.67 -2.52
C ALA A 17 3.62 20.65 -1.19
N ALA A 18 3.78 19.48 -0.56
CA ALA A 18 4.51 19.35 0.68
C ALA A 18 6.00 19.67 0.53
N ALA A 19 6.61 19.25 -0.59
CA ALA A 19 7.99 19.59 -0.91
C ALA A 19 8.17 21.10 -1.09
N ALA A 20 7.28 21.77 -1.83
CA ALA A 20 7.31 23.22 -1.99
C ALA A 20 7.13 23.97 -0.66
N ALA A 21 6.27 23.45 0.22
CA ALA A 21 5.99 24.03 1.53
C ALA A 21 6.95 23.56 2.65
N GLN A 22 7.94 22.72 2.35
CA GLN A 22 8.83 22.09 3.35
C GLN A 22 8.06 21.43 4.51
N THR A 23 6.89 20.87 4.21
CA THR A 23 6.02 20.22 5.19
C THR A 23 6.33 18.73 5.25
N PRO A 24 6.67 18.16 6.42
CA PRO A 24 6.95 16.73 6.51
C PRO A 24 5.68 15.91 6.25
N LEU A 25 5.80 14.88 5.42
CA LEU A 25 4.75 13.89 5.18
C LEU A 25 5.05 12.57 5.88
N ARG A 26 4.00 11.95 6.39
CA ARG A 26 3.97 10.59 6.93
C ARG A 26 3.26 9.68 5.94
N ILE A 27 4.03 8.91 5.17
CA ILE A 27 3.51 7.92 4.24
C ILE A 27 2.83 6.81 5.07
N ARG A 28 1.56 6.53 4.77
CA ARG A 28 0.76 5.59 5.57
C ARG A 28 -0.17 4.80 4.67
N GLY A 29 -0.06 3.47 4.72
CA GLY A 29 -1.08 2.56 4.20
C GLY A 29 -2.18 2.34 5.25
N GLY A 30 -2.32 1.11 5.72
CA GLY A 30 -3.28 0.74 6.77
C GLY A 30 -3.09 1.42 8.13
N GLY A 31 -1.85 1.79 8.44
CA GLY A 31 -1.46 2.29 9.77
C GLY A 31 -1.66 1.26 10.89
N THR A 32 -1.74 -0.02 10.55
CA THR A 32 -1.86 -1.11 11.54
C THR A 32 -0.61 -1.23 12.41
N LYS A 33 0.52 -0.69 11.94
CA LYS A 33 1.80 -0.61 12.65
C LYS A 33 2.06 0.77 13.27
N ASP A 34 1.08 1.68 13.37
CA ASP A 34 1.28 3.02 13.95
C ASP A 34 1.76 2.98 15.42
N PHE A 35 1.53 1.85 16.12
CA PHE A 35 2.03 1.61 17.48
C PHE A 35 3.53 1.19 17.52
N HIS A 36 4.09 0.79 16.37
CA HIS A 36 5.41 0.19 16.26
C HIS A 36 6.37 1.13 15.55
N GLY A 37 7.31 1.71 16.29
CA GLY A 37 8.35 2.59 15.74
C GLY A 37 8.52 3.88 16.55
N LEU A 38 9.08 4.90 15.89
CA LEU A 38 9.30 6.23 16.46
C LEU A 38 8.02 7.06 16.45
N ALA A 39 8.07 8.22 17.12
CA ALA A 39 6.96 9.17 17.15
C ALA A 39 6.49 9.53 15.73
N LEU A 40 5.17 9.47 15.53
CA LEU A 40 4.51 9.77 14.26
C LEU A 40 4.57 11.28 14.01
N ARG A 41 5.31 11.71 12.99
CA ARG A 41 5.50 13.13 12.64
C ARG A 41 5.09 13.39 11.20
N GLY A 42 4.56 14.58 10.94
CA GLY A 42 4.15 15.02 9.61
C GLY A 42 2.69 14.70 9.27
N GLU A 43 2.22 15.31 8.18
CA GLU A 43 0.86 15.11 7.67
C GLU A 43 0.74 13.75 7.01
N VAL A 44 -0.39 13.06 7.22
CA VAL A 44 -0.62 11.76 6.60
C VAL A 44 -0.73 11.90 5.08
N LEU A 45 0.07 11.11 4.37
CA LEU A 45 -0.09 10.79 2.96
C LEU A 45 -0.66 9.36 2.86
N ASP A 46 -1.98 9.27 2.69
CA ASP A 46 -2.71 8.01 2.61
C ASP A 46 -2.53 7.38 1.22
N THR A 47 -2.04 6.14 1.18
CA THR A 47 -1.79 5.40 -0.08
C THR A 47 -2.87 4.38 -0.41
N ARG A 48 -3.88 4.18 0.44
CA ARG A 48 -4.88 3.10 0.30
C ARG A 48 -5.74 3.22 -0.95
N ALA A 49 -5.97 4.43 -1.44
CA ALA A 49 -6.71 4.64 -2.68
C ALA A 49 -5.96 4.13 -3.92
N TYR A 50 -4.63 4.00 -3.85
CA TYR A 50 -3.80 3.45 -4.92
C TYR A 50 -3.57 1.94 -4.69
N ALA A 51 -4.62 1.14 -4.95
CA ALA A 51 -4.70 -0.28 -4.62
C ALA A 51 -5.02 -1.18 -5.84
N GLY A 52 -4.78 -2.47 -5.67
CA GLY A 52 -5.11 -3.52 -6.63
C GLY A 52 -3.89 -4.10 -7.35
N ILE A 53 -4.05 -5.33 -7.83
CA ILE A 53 -3.05 -6.07 -8.60
C ILE A 53 -2.86 -5.43 -9.99
N VAL A 54 -1.61 -5.30 -10.41
CA VAL A 54 -1.21 -4.77 -11.73
C VAL A 54 -0.98 -5.94 -12.70
N SER A 55 -0.24 -6.95 -12.26
CA SER A 55 0.01 -8.19 -13.00
C SER A 55 0.24 -9.34 -12.03
N TYR A 56 -0.07 -10.55 -12.45
CA TYR A 56 0.21 -11.78 -11.71
C TYR A 56 0.52 -12.89 -12.72
N GLU A 57 1.72 -13.44 -12.61
CA GLU A 57 2.25 -14.53 -13.43
C GLU A 57 2.47 -15.76 -12.52
N PRO A 58 1.43 -16.62 -12.31
CA PRO A 58 1.48 -17.68 -11.30
C PRO A 58 2.59 -18.71 -11.54
N SER A 59 2.91 -19.01 -12.80
CA SER A 59 3.99 -19.94 -13.17
C SER A 59 5.38 -19.42 -12.84
N GLU A 60 5.54 -18.09 -12.78
CA GLU A 60 6.79 -17.43 -12.43
C GLU A 60 6.87 -17.06 -10.95
N LEU A 61 5.77 -17.22 -10.19
CA LEU A 61 5.63 -16.76 -8.81
C LEU A 61 5.87 -15.25 -8.66
N VAL A 62 5.45 -14.48 -9.67
CA VAL A 62 5.62 -13.02 -9.72
C VAL A 62 4.28 -12.33 -9.67
N VAL A 63 4.12 -11.40 -8.73
CA VAL A 63 2.96 -10.52 -8.61
C VAL A 63 3.41 -9.08 -8.46
N THR A 64 2.82 -8.19 -9.26
CA THR A 64 2.97 -6.74 -9.10
C THR A 64 1.70 -6.19 -8.50
N ALA A 65 1.78 -5.65 -7.29
CA ALA A 65 0.65 -5.05 -6.59
C ALA A 65 0.93 -3.57 -6.29
N ARG A 66 -0.12 -2.75 -6.24
CA ARG A 66 0.03 -1.36 -5.78
C ARG A 66 0.17 -1.30 -4.26
N VAL A 67 0.84 -0.27 -3.76
CA VAL A 67 1.14 -0.07 -2.33
C VAL A 67 -0.10 -0.13 -1.42
N GLY A 68 -1.23 0.41 -1.87
CA GLY A 68 -2.47 0.46 -1.09
C GLY A 68 -3.26 -0.84 -1.08
N THR A 69 -2.84 -1.87 -1.83
CA THR A 69 -3.55 -3.16 -1.91
C THR A 69 -3.60 -3.81 -0.53
N PRO A 70 -4.78 -4.19 -0.02
CA PRO A 70 -4.88 -4.96 1.22
C PRO A 70 -4.07 -6.26 1.13
N LEU A 71 -3.35 -6.62 2.19
CA LEU A 71 -2.64 -7.90 2.24
C LEU A 71 -3.60 -9.07 2.09
N SER A 72 -4.78 -8.99 2.71
CA SER A 72 -5.83 -10.00 2.58
C SER A 72 -6.35 -10.18 1.15
N GLU A 73 -6.36 -9.11 0.34
CA GLU A 73 -6.73 -9.19 -1.08
C GLU A 73 -5.63 -9.93 -1.87
N LEU A 74 -4.36 -9.59 -1.63
CA LEU A 74 -3.23 -10.28 -2.25
C LEU A 74 -3.19 -11.77 -1.89
N GLU A 75 -3.37 -12.10 -0.61
CA GLU A 75 -3.38 -13.47 -0.12
C GLU A 75 -4.53 -14.27 -0.73
N ALA A 76 -5.72 -13.68 -0.88
CA ALA A 76 -6.84 -14.34 -1.55
C ALA A 76 -6.51 -14.66 -3.02
N VAL A 77 -5.91 -13.72 -3.76
CA VAL A 77 -5.50 -13.92 -5.17
C VAL A 77 -4.45 -15.03 -5.28
N LEU A 78 -3.46 -15.07 -4.37
CA LEU A 78 -2.46 -16.15 -4.36
C LEU A 78 -3.11 -17.51 -4.04
N ALA A 79 -4.02 -17.55 -3.08
CA ALA A 79 -4.71 -18.76 -2.66
C ALA A 79 -5.55 -19.39 -3.78
N GLU A 80 -6.10 -18.61 -4.71
CA GLU A 80 -6.78 -19.11 -5.91
C GLU A 80 -5.87 -19.99 -6.79
N SER A 81 -4.55 -19.77 -6.73
CA SER A 81 -3.54 -20.58 -7.43
C SER A 81 -2.86 -21.61 -6.51
N GLY A 82 -3.34 -21.80 -5.28
CA GLY A 82 -2.70 -22.65 -4.28
C GLY A 82 -1.36 -22.11 -3.78
N GLN A 83 -1.12 -20.81 -3.91
CA GLN A 83 0.12 -20.13 -3.52
C GLN A 83 -0.05 -19.33 -2.24
N CYS A 84 1.07 -18.99 -1.62
CA CYS A 84 1.14 -18.08 -0.49
C CYS A 84 2.34 -17.14 -0.64
N LEU A 85 2.37 -16.09 0.17
CA LEU A 85 3.59 -15.29 0.32
C LEU A 85 4.69 -16.17 0.92
N ALA A 86 5.94 -15.89 0.55
CA ALA A 86 7.11 -16.61 1.06
C ALA A 86 7.36 -16.38 2.57
N PHE A 87 6.53 -15.56 3.22
CA PHE A 87 6.55 -15.22 4.64
C PHE A 87 5.14 -14.83 5.09
N GLU A 88 4.92 -14.77 6.40
CA GLU A 88 3.66 -14.36 7.02
C GLU A 88 3.74 -12.88 7.47
N PRO A 89 3.40 -11.90 6.60
CA PRO A 89 3.47 -10.49 6.98
C PRO A 89 2.57 -10.23 8.20
N PRO A 90 3.08 -9.52 9.22
CA PRO A 90 2.27 -9.25 10.39
C PRO A 90 1.25 -8.16 10.05
N HIS A 91 -0.03 -8.54 10.13
CA HIS A 91 -1.14 -7.67 9.76
C HIS A 91 -1.40 -6.58 10.81
N PHE A 92 -1.39 -6.94 12.10
CA PHE A 92 -1.73 -6.08 13.23
C PHE A 92 -3.08 -5.33 13.13
N GLY A 93 -3.95 -5.74 12.21
CA GLY A 93 -5.27 -5.16 11.98
C GLY A 93 -5.76 -5.43 10.55
N PRO A 94 -7.07 -5.25 10.29
CA PRO A 94 -7.69 -5.57 8.99
C PRO A 94 -7.25 -4.64 7.85
N GLY A 95 -6.60 -3.52 8.17
CA GLY A 95 -6.19 -2.52 7.18
C GLY A 95 -4.80 -2.72 6.60
N ALA A 96 -4.08 -3.80 6.92
CA ALA A 96 -2.70 -3.98 6.49
C ALA A 96 -2.59 -3.99 4.95
N THR A 97 -1.60 -3.30 4.42
CA THR A 97 -1.41 -3.10 2.97
C THR A 97 -0.04 -3.60 2.54
N VAL A 98 0.10 -3.96 1.26
CA VAL A 98 1.35 -4.48 0.68
C VAL A 98 2.57 -3.58 0.95
N GLY A 99 2.43 -2.26 0.86
CA GLY A 99 3.56 -1.36 1.11
C GLY A 99 3.64 -0.79 2.53
N GLY A 100 2.98 -1.38 3.53
CA GLY A 100 2.93 -0.87 4.91
C GLY A 100 3.27 -1.87 6.02
#